data_AF-A0A837FE91-F1
#
_entry.id   AF-A0A837FE91-F1
#
_cell.length_a   1.000
_cell.length_b   1.000
_cell.length_c   1.000
_cell.angle_alpha   90.00
_cell.angle_beta   90.00
_cell.angle_gamma   90.00
#
_symmetry.space_group_name_H-M   'P 1'
#
loop_
_entity.id
_entity.type
_entity.pdbx_description
1 polymer ?
#
loop_
_entity_poly.entity_id
_entity_poly.type
_entity_poly.pdbx_seq_one_letter_code
_entity_poly.pdbx_strand_id
1 'polypeptide(L)'
;MRELKVDGLALIIKSRIPENVGATVRLVEYLGMIKGAISEERFEAWKVESASGGNLSGYLPGGLIVSWPTVNCPAKWLMPIDGGDFSNELASDKEKSHA
;
A
#
# COMPACT_ATOMS: atom_id res chain seq x y z
N MET A 1 12.91 5.57 -8.90
CA MET A 1 11.76 5.03 -8.15
C MET A 1 12.23 4.86 -6.71
N ARG A 2 11.56 5.48 -5.73
CA ARG A 2 11.90 5.29 -4.31
C ARG A 2 11.73 3.83 -3.91
N GLU A 3 12.47 3.40 -2.90
CA GLU A 3 12.29 2.06 -2.32
C GLU A 3 11.03 2.00 -1.43
N LEU A 4 10.40 0.83 -1.36
CA LEU A 4 9.35 0.56 -0.39
C LEU A 4 9.96 0.61 1.01
N LYS A 5 9.33 1.35 1.93
CA LYS A 5 9.81 1.51 3.31
C LYS A 5 8.63 1.57 4.28
N VAL A 6 8.87 1.18 5.54
CA VAL A 6 7.87 1.32 6.62
C VAL A 6 7.37 2.76 6.70
N ASP A 7 6.07 2.91 6.95
CA ASP A 7 5.28 4.15 6.95
C ASP A 7 5.19 4.88 5.61
N GLY A 8 5.83 4.36 4.56
CA GLY A 8 5.70 4.86 3.20
C GLY A 8 4.32 4.60 2.60
N LEU A 9 3.98 5.37 1.58
CA LEU A 9 2.77 5.17 0.78
C LEU A 9 3.10 4.44 -0.52
N ALA A 10 2.16 3.61 -0.97
CA ALA A 10 2.24 2.94 -2.26
C ALA A 10 0.85 2.82 -2.89
N LEU A 11 0.81 2.68 -4.21
CA LEU A 11 -0.37 2.30 -4.98
C LEU A 11 -0.32 0.80 -5.26
N ILE A 12 -1.45 0.10 -5.07
CA ILE A 12 -1.58 -1.27 -5.56
C ILE A 12 -1.81 -1.22 -7.08
N ILE A 13 -0.81 -1.60 -7.87
CA ILE A 13 -0.88 -1.59 -9.35
C ILE A 13 -1.28 -2.95 -9.94
N LYS A 14 -1.31 -4.00 -9.11
CA LYS A 14 -1.71 -5.35 -9.50
C LYS A 14 -2.32 -6.07 -8.31
N SER A 15 -3.38 -6.84 -8.55
CA SER A 15 -4.00 -7.68 -7.53
C SER A 15 -4.72 -8.83 -8.19
N ARG A 16 -4.86 -9.95 -7.47
CA ARG A 16 -5.79 -11.04 -7.85
C ARG A 16 -7.24 -10.71 -7.47
N ILE A 17 -7.43 -9.73 -6.60
CA ILE A 17 -8.72 -9.15 -6.21
C ILE A 17 -8.79 -7.75 -6.87
N PRO A 18 -9.47 -7.59 -8.02
CA PRO A 18 -9.42 -6.37 -8.84
C PRO A 18 -9.81 -5.10 -8.09
N GLU A 19 -10.68 -5.21 -7.08
CA GLU A 19 -11.19 -4.11 -6.27
C GLU A 19 -10.09 -3.40 -5.47
N ASN A 20 -8.95 -4.07 -5.22
CA ASN A 20 -7.81 -3.45 -4.54
C ASN A 20 -6.93 -2.63 -5.50
N VAL A 21 -7.04 -2.81 -6.82
CA VAL A 21 -6.17 -2.10 -7.76
C VAL A 21 -6.51 -0.61 -7.76
N GLY A 22 -5.49 0.24 -7.66
CA GLY A 22 -5.64 1.68 -7.50
C GLY A 22 -5.85 2.13 -6.05
N ALA A 23 -5.90 1.21 -5.07
CA ALA A 23 -5.94 1.59 -3.68
C ALA A 23 -4.56 2.15 -3.25
N THR A 24 -4.60 3.32 -2.60
CA THR A 24 -3.45 3.88 -1.89
C THR A 24 -3.34 3.22 -0.52
N VAL A 25 -2.16 2.70 -0.21
CA VAL A 25 -1.89 1.97 1.02
C VAL A 25 -0.69 2.50 1.76
N ARG A 26 -0.71 2.35 3.09
CA ARG A 26 0.46 2.56 3.95
C ARG A 26 1.19 1.23 4.15
N LEU A 27 2.51 1.26 4.03
CA LEU A 27 3.40 0.13 4.24
C LEU A 27 3.65 -0.04 5.75
N VAL A 28 2.97 -1.00 6.37
CA VAL A 28 3.02 -1.21 7.84
C VAL A 28 4.27 -1.97 8.24
N GLU A 29 4.56 -3.07 7.54
CA GLU A 29 5.63 -3.99 7.91
C GLU A 29 6.17 -4.71 6.68
N TYR A 30 7.49 -4.84 6.60
CA TYR A 30 8.13 -5.71 5.62
C TYR A 30 8.12 -7.16 6.13
N LEU A 31 7.50 -8.06 5.37
CA LEU A 31 7.34 -9.47 5.78
C LEU A 31 8.45 -10.39 5.24
N GLY A 32 9.32 -9.88 4.37
CA GLY A 32 10.29 -10.70 3.66
C GLY A 32 9.63 -11.66 2.67
N MET A 33 10.25 -12.81 2.45
CA MET A 33 9.76 -13.86 1.55
C MET A 33 8.72 -14.73 2.25
N ILE A 34 7.46 -14.68 1.78
CA ILE A 34 6.35 -15.49 2.32
C ILE A 34 5.78 -16.43 1.27
N LYS A 35 5.10 -17.51 1.71
CA LYS A 35 4.30 -18.39 0.84
C LYS A 35 2.93 -17.74 0.60
N GLY A 36 2.43 -17.76 -0.63
CA GLY A 36 1.10 -17.27 -0.96
C GLY A 36 -0.01 -18.05 -0.25
N ALA A 37 -1.07 -17.35 0.18
CA ALA A 37 -2.23 -17.99 0.84
C ALA A 37 -3.03 -18.92 -0.08
N ILE A 38 -2.97 -18.68 -1.40
CA ILE A 38 -3.71 -19.39 -2.44
C ILE A 38 -2.82 -19.99 -3.53
N SER A 39 -1.51 -19.73 -3.49
CA SER A 39 -0.55 -20.29 -4.44
C SER A 39 0.69 -20.75 -3.69
N GLU A 40 1.29 -21.85 -4.14
CA GLU A 40 2.50 -22.37 -3.49
C GLU A 40 3.75 -21.51 -3.74
N GLU A 41 3.63 -20.52 -4.61
CA GLU A 41 4.66 -19.53 -4.90
C GLU A 41 5.10 -18.77 -3.65
N ARG A 42 6.42 -18.55 -3.57
CA ARG A 42 7.02 -17.63 -2.61
C ARG A 42 7.28 -16.29 -3.27
N PHE A 43 7.00 -15.22 -2.55
CA PHE A 43 7.25 -13.86 -3.01
C PHE A 43 7.58 -12.95 -1.84
N GLU A 44 8.31 -11.88 -2.14
CA GLU A 44 8.54 -10.80 -1.22
C GLU A 44 7.23 -10.04 -0.98
N ALA A 45 6.93 -9.73 0.27
CA ALA A 45 5.65 -9.13 0.63
C ALA A 45 5.76 -8.04 1.71
N TRP A 46 4.74 -7.20 1.71
CA TRP A 46 4.49 -6.17 2.70
C TRP A 46 3.13 -6.40 3.34
N LYS A 47 3.03 -6.13 4.63
CA LYS A 47 1.74 -5.89 5.28
C LYS A 47 1.34 -4.45 5.01
N VAL A 48 0.14 -4.25 4.49
CA VAL A 48 -0.37 -2.93 4.10
C VAL A 48 -1.76 -2.69 4.64
N GLU A 49 -2.10 -1.42 4.87
CA GLU A 49 -3.45 -0.96 5.22
C GLU A 49 -3.90 0.14 4.28
N SER A 50 -5.21 0.36 4.14
CA SER A 50 -5.70 1.46 3.31
C SER A 50 -5.31 2.81 3.90
N ALA A 51 -4.74 3.68 3.08
CA ALA A 51 -4.45 5.06 3.50
C ALA A 51 -5.73 5.89 3.71
N SER A 52 -6.88 5.45 3.18
CA SER A 52 -8.18 6.12 3.37
C SER A 52 -8.94 5.68 4.63
N GLY A 53 -8.38 4.76 5.43
CA GLY A 53 -9.02 4.21 6.63
C GLY A 53 -10.11 3.17 6.38
N GLY A 54 -10.41 2.85 5.11
CA GLY A 54 -11.27 1.72 4.75
C GLY A 54 -10.57 0.36 4.83
N ASN A 55 -11.33 -0.72 4.65
CA ASN A 55 -10.76 -2.06 4.57
C ASN A 55 -10.29 -2.39 3.14
N LEU A 56 -9.34 -3.31 3.05
CA LEU A 56 -8.92 -3.95 1.81
C LEU A 56 -9.49 -5.38 1.76
N SER A 57 -9.58 -5.95 0.55
CA SER A 57 -9.97 -7.35 0.39
C SER A 57 -8.72 -8.24 0.42
N GLY A 58 -8.70 -9.26 1.26
CA GLY A 58 -7.59 -10.20 1.41
C GLY A 58 -8.04 -11.65 1.32
N TYR A 59 -7.08 -12.56 1.13
CA TYR A 59 -7.33 -13.99 1.19
C TYR A 59 -6.97 -14.57 2.56
N LEU A 60 -7.85 -15.38 3.13
CA LEU A 60 -7.51 -16.31 4.21
C LEU A 60 -6.97 -17.64 3.64
N PRO A 61 -6.29 -18.46 4.48
CA PRO A 61 -5.97 -19.83 4.11
C PRO A 61 -7.22 -20.56 3.60
N GLY A 62 -7.09 -21.26 2.47
CA GLY A 62 -8.22 -21.91 1.80
C GLY A 62 -8.96 -21.04 0.77
N GLY A 63 -8.54 -19.79 0.56
CA GLY A 63 -8.99 -18.95 -0.57
C GLY A 63 -10.24 -18.12 -0.33
N LEU A 64 -10.75 -18.08 0.91
CA LEU A 64 -11.85 -17.18 1.28
C LEU A 64 -11.41 -15.72 1.17
N ILE A 65 -12.20 -14.91 0.48
CA ILE A 65 -11.99 -13.45 0.39
C ILE A 65 -12.68 -12.77 1.58
N VAL A 66 -11.94 -11.95 2.31
CA VAL A 66 -12.44 -11.20 3.47
C VAL A 66 -12.07 -9.73 3.37
N SER A 67 -12.96 -8.87 3.85
CA SER A 67 -12.67 -7.45 4.05
C SER A 67 -11.93 -7.29 5.37
N TRP A 68 -10.70 -6.77 5.34
CA TRP A 68 -9.82 -6.69 6.50
C TRP A 68 -9.07 -5.35 6.57
N PRO A 69 -8.73 -4.85 7.77
CA PRO A 69 -7.98 -3.60 7.91
C PRO A 69 -6.59 -3.65 7.28
N THR A 70 -5.94 -4.82 7.33
CA THR A 70 -4.59 -5.02 6.79
C THR A 70 -4.52 -6.27 5.93
N VAL A 71 -3.78 -6.23 4.82
CA VAL A 71 -3.56 -7.40 3.95
C VAL A 71 -2.09 -7.55 3.61
N ASN A 72 -1.68 -8.77 3.29
CA ASN A 72 -0.35 -9.04 2.74
C ASN A 72 -0.39 -8.76 1.23
N CYS A 73 0.48 -7.89 0.74
CA CYS A 73 0.59 -7.52 -0.65
C CYS A 73 2.01 -7.84 -1.16
N PRO A 74 2.16 -8.57 -2.28
CA PRO A 74 3.45 -8.77 -2.91
C PRO A 74 4.15 -7.45 -3.23
N ALA A 75 5.44 -7.34 -2.94
CA ALA A 75 6.22 -6.12 -3.18
C ALA A 75 6.16 -5.68 -4.65
N LYS A 76 6.21 -6.64 -5.58
CA LYS A 76 6.09 -6.41 -7.04
C LYS A 76 4.73 -5.86 -7.50
N TRP A 77 3.74 -5.78 -6.63
CA TRP A 77 2.41 -5.21 -6.92
C TRP A 77 2.25 -3.79 -6.38
N LEU A 78 3.25 -3.29 -5.67
CA LEU A 78 3.24 -1.99 -5.04
C LEU A 78 4.11 -1.03 -5.85
N MET A 79 3.51 0.09 -6.24
CA MET A 79 4.24 1.23 -6.79
C MET A 79 4.39 2.28 -5.69
N PRO A 80 5.61 2.56 -5.21
CA PRO A 80 5.82 3.57 -4.19
C PRO A 80 5.36 4.95 -4.68
N ILE A 81 4.71 5.71 -3.81
CA ILE A 81 4.29 7.09 -4.08
C ILE A 81 5.35 8.04 -3.53
N ASP A 82 5.80 8.96 -4.37
CA ASP A 82 6.71 10.03 -3.97
C ASP A 82 5.90 11.15 -3.30
N GLY A 83 6.14 11.36 -2.01
CA GLY A 83 5.46 12.37 -1.19
C GLY A 83 5.45 11.93 0.27
N GLY A 84 5.77 12.83 1.20
CA GLY A 84 5.51 12.60 2.62
C GLY A 84 4.01 12.62 2.90
N ASP A 85 3.63 12.64 4.18
CA ASP A 85 2.37 13.28 4.52
C ASP A 85 2.40 14.69 3.90
N PHE A 86 1.34 15.08 3.19
CA PHE A 86 1.22 16.40 2.56
C PHE A 86 1.17 17.56 3.58
N SER A 87 1.62 17.32 4.82
CA SER A 87 1.72 18.28 5.91
C SER A 87 2.64 19.47 5.59
N ASN A 88 3.53 19.33 4.61
CA ASN A 88 4.41 20.41 4.15
C ASN A 88 3.88 21.20 2.94
N GLU A 89 2.82 20.76 2.25
CA GLU A 89 2.34 21.43 1.03
C GLU A 89 1.28 22.53 1.29
N LEU A 90 0.80 22.67 2.53
CA LEU A 90 -0.10 23.78 2.94
C LEU A 90 0.63 25.08 3.34
N ALA A 91 1.96 25.15 3.20
CA ALA A 91 2.77 26.29 3.64
C ALA A 91 3.30 27.18 2.50
N SER A 92 2.77 27.08 1.28
CA SER A 92 3.27 27.87 0.14
C SER A 92 2.15 28.46 -0.73
N ASP A 93 1.24 29.25 -0.14
CA ASP A 93 0.42 30.21 -0.89
C ASP A 93 0.42 31.61 -0.22
N LYS A 94 1.51 31.92 0.48
CA LYS A 94 1.78 33.26 1.02
C LYS A 94 3.16 33.77 0.67
N GLU A 95 3.59 33.56 -0.58
CA GLU A 95 4.64 34.41 -1.14
C GLU A 95 4.00 35.69 -1.71
N LYS A 96 3.92 36.68 -0.80
CA LYS A 96 4.19 38.12 -1.01
C LYS A 96 3.33 38.80 -2.09
N SER A 97 2.23 39.45 -1.70
CA SER A 97 2.22 40.87 -1.31
C SER A 97 2.99 41.77 -2.27
N HIS A 98 2.25 42.64 -2.96
CA HIS A 98 2.59 44.03 -3.26
C HIS A 98 4.08 44.38 -3.34
N ALA A 99 4.56 44.59 -4.56
CA ALA A 99 5.52 45.65 -4.90
C ALA A 99 5.21 46.14 -6.32
#